data_AF-A0A9W8N2X9-F1
#
_entry.id   AF-A0A9W8N2X9-F1
#
_cell.length_a   1.000
_cell.length_b   1.000
_cell.length_c   1.000
_cell.angle_alpha   90.00
_cell.angle_beta   90.00
_cell.angle_gamma   90.00
#
_symmetry.space_group_name_H-M   'P 1'
#
loop_
_entity.id
_entity.type
_entity.pdbx_description
1 polymer ?
#
loop_
_entity_poly.entity_id
_entity_poly.type
_entity_poly.pdbx_seq_one_letter_code
_entity_poly.pdbx_strand_id
1 'polypeptide(L)'
;MPTRQSEFQQAPERNPEKYGLNANNNQKKCSQLAADFFKDSVKRARERNLRQSEMEQKLQDPNQSPARREQIWQNGGKKEGRYLRFLRTKDKPDNYQTVKIIGKGAFGEVKLVQKKSDGVVYAMKSLVKTEMFKKDQLAHVRAERDILAESDSPWVVKLYTTFQDANFLYMLMEFLPGGDLMTMLIKYEIFSEDITRFYIAEIVLAIEAVHKLGFIHRDIKPDNILLDRGGHVKLTDFGLSTGFHKLHDNNYYQQLLQGRSSRPRDRNSVAIDQINLTVSNRAQINDWRRSRRLMAYSTVGTPDYIAPEIFTGHGYTFDCDWWSLGTIMFECLVGWPPFCAEDSHDTYRKIVNWRQTLYFPDDITLGAEAEHLIRRQVQL
;
A
#
# COMPACT_ATOMS: atom_id res chain seq x y z
N MET A 1 37.66 57.46 41.04
CA MET A 1 37.18 56.10 40.75
C MET A 1 36.20 56.18 39.58
N PRO A 2 36.61 56.01 38.32
CA PRO A 2 35.68 55.91 37.21
C PRO A 2 35.34 54.43 36.94
N THR A 3 34.05 54.15 36.97
CA THR A 3 33.39 52.88 36.64
C THR A 3 33.64 52.47 35.19
N ARG A 4 34.36 51.35 34.97
CA ARG A 4 34.41 50.70 33.66
C ARG A 4 33.05 50.04 33.38
N GLN A 5 32.25 50.67 32.54
CA GLN A 5 31.15 49.99 31.86
C GLN A 5 31.76 48.98 30.89
N SER A 6 31.44 47.70 31.08
CA SER A 6 31.80 46.62 30.17
C SER A 6 30.97 46.77 28.89
N GLU A 7 31.50 47.46 27.90
CA GLU A 7 30.97 47.47 26.53
C GLU A 7 31.05 46.05 25.97
N PHE A 8 29.90 45.39 25.82
CA PHE A 8 29.81 44.15 25.07
C PHE A 8 30.17 44.44 23.61
N GLN A 9 31.19 43.76 23.09
CA GLN A 9 31.58 43.86 21.68
C GLN A 9 30.38 43.59 20.76
N GLN A 10 30.21 44.46 19.76
CA GLN A 10 29.17 44.35 18.75
C GLN A 10 29.35 43.04 17.97
N ALA A 11 28.26 42.29 17.79
CA ALA A 11 28.32 41.00 17.12
C ALA A 11 28.83 41.16 15.66
N PRO A 12 29.74 40.29 15.19
CA PRO A 12 30.28 40.39 13.84
C PRO A 12 29.18 40.20 12.78
N GLU A 13 29.32 40.92 11.67
CA GLU A 13 28.35 40.95 10.59
C GLU A 13 28.26 39.58 9.90
N ARG A 14 27.04 39.06 9.72
CA ARG A 14 26.82 37.73 9.14
C ARG A 14 26.98 37.82 7.62
N ASN A 15 27.93 37.06 7.08
CA ASN A 15 28.23 37.09 5.65
C ASN A 15 27.88 35.75 4.96
N PRO A 16 26.62 35.58 4.49
CA PRO A 16 26.12 34.30 3.97
C PRO A 16 26.69 33.89 2.61
N GLU A 17 27.31 34.82 1.87
CA GLU A 17 27.90 34.57 0.55
C GLU A 17 29.25 33.84 0.61
N LYS A 18 29.92 33.87 1.77
CA LYS A 18 31.22 33.20 1.97
C LYS A 18 31.09 31.67 2.06
N TYR A 19 29.87 31.15 2.22
CA TYR A 19 29.59 29.74 2.41
C TYR A 19 28.89 29.16 1.18
N GLY A 20 29.34 27.99 0.72
CA GLY A 20 28.73 27.31 -0.42
C GLY A 20 27.27 26.88 -0.16
N LEU A 21 26.52 26.63 -1.24
CA LEU A 21 25.10 26.25 -1.21
C LEU A 21 24.77 25.10 -0.25
N ASN A 22 25.68 24.12 -0.10
CA ASN A 22 25.51 22.99 0.82
C ASN A 22 25.51 23.42 2.30
N ALA A 23 26.37 24.36 2.68
CA ALA A 23 26.46 24.85 4.05
C ALA A 23 25.21 25.67 4.42
N ASN A 24 24.73 26.53 3.52
CA ASN A 24 23.50 27.30 3.70
C ASN A 24 22.26 26.40 3.78
N ASN A 25 22.19 25.35 2.95
CA ASN A 25 21.11 24.36 3.03
C ASN A 25 21.16 23.53 4.33
N ASN A 26 22.35 23.15 4.79
CA ASN A 26 22.52 22.45 6.05
C ASN A 26 22.16 23.34 7.25
N GLN A 27 22.51 24.63 7.24
CA GLN A 27 22.10 25.57 8.27
C GLN A 27 20.58 25.65 8.39
N LYS A 28 19.88 25.80 7.25
CA LYS A 28 18.40 25.82 7.22
C LYS A 28 17.82 24.53 7.83
N LYS A 29 18.33 23.37 7.41
CA LYS A 29 17.90 22.07 7.95
C LYS A 29 18.18 21.94 9.45
N CYS A 30 19.38 22.29 9.91
CA CYS A 30 19.75 22.22 11.32
C CYS A 30 18.91 23.17 12.19
N SER A 31 18.65 24.40 11.71
CA SER A 31 17.80 25.36 12.40
C SER A 31 16.37 24.82 12.56
N GLN A 32 15.82 24.24 11.49
CA GLN A 32 14.50 23.63 11.52
C GLN A 32 14.45 22.42 12.46
N LEU A 33 15.42 21.51 12.38
CA LEU A 33 15.56 20.36 13.28
C LEU A 33 15.70 20.78 14.75
N ALA A 34 16.45 21.85 15.03
CA ALA A 34 16.59 22.38 16.38
C ALA A 34 15.27 22.95 16.89
N ALA A 35 14.57 23.74 16.07
CA ALA A 35 13.26 24.29 16.42
C ALA A 35 12.25 23.17 16.72
N ASP A 36 12.20 22.14 15.88
CA ASP A 36 11.32 20.98 16.07
C ASP A 36 11.70 20.18 17.32
N PHE A 37 13.01 19.97 17.56
CA PHE A 37 13.50 19.30 18.78
C PHE A 37 13.08 20.02 20.05
N PHE A 38 13.20 21.36 20.09
CA PHE A 38 12.78 22.13 21.27
C PHE A 38 11.27 22.12 21.44
N LYS A 39 10.49 22.29 20.36
CA LYS A 39 9.02 22.17 20.42
C LYS A 39 8.58 20.81 20.97
N ASP A 40 9.14 19.73 20.45
CA ASP A 40 8.84 18.36 20.91
C ASP A 40 9.30 18.13 22.35
N SER A 41 10.43 18.70 22.75
CA SER A 41 10.93 18.58 24.12
C SER A 41 10.04 19.32 25.12
N VAL A 42 9.56 20.52 24.77
CA VAL A 42 8.61 21.28 25.59
C VAL A 42 7.26 20.56 25.67
N LYS A 43 6.74 20.05 24.53
CA LYS A 43 5.50 19.27 24.50
C LYS A 43 5.62 18.02 25.39
N ARG A 44 6.72 17.27 25.27
CA ARG A 44 6.99 16.09 26.12
C ARG A 44 7.10 16.43 27.60
N ALA A 45 7.76 17.53 27.96
CA ALA A 45 7.85 17.97 29.34
C ALA A 45 6.46 18.33 29.91
N ARG A 46 5.64 19.04 29.11
CA ARG A 46 4.26 19.39 29.48
C ARG A 46 3.38 18.17 29.69
N GLU A 47 3.41 17.20 28.78
CA GLU A 47 2.66 15.95 28.90
C GLU A 47 3.11 15.11 30.09
N ARG A 48 4.42 15.08 30.37
CA ARG A 48 4.98 14.40 31.55
C ARG A 48 4.45 15.04 32.85
N ASN A 49 4.46 16.37 32.92
CA ASN A 49 3.94 17.09 34.10
C ASN A 49 2.43 16.87 34.27
N LEU A 50 1.66 16.80 33.17
CA LEU A 50 0.23 16.52 33.21
C LEU A 50 -0.04 15.11 33.77
N ARG A 51 0.64 14.08 33.24
CA ARG A 51 0.52 12.69 33.73
C ARG A 51 0.94 12.54 35.20
N GLN A 52 1.94 13.31 35.64
CA GLN A 52 2.35 13.34 37.04
C GLN A 52 1.27 14.00 37.92
N SER A 53 0.72 15.14 37.51
CA SER A 53 -0.38 15.81 38.21
C SER A 53 -1.64 14.94 38.33
N GLU A 54 -2.03 14.24 37.26
CA GLU A 54 -3.14 13.27 37.30
C GLU A 54 -2.91 12.11 38.28
N MET A 55 -1.66 11.67 38.39
CA MET A 55 -1.27 10.64 39.36
C MET A 55 -1.33 11.16 40.79
N GLU A 56 -0.85 12.38 41.02
CA GLU A 56 -0.89 13.05 42.32
C GLU A 56 -2.32 13.33 42.78
N GLN A 57 -3.25 13.70 41.88
CA GLN A 57 -4.68 13.81 42.20
C GLN A 57 -5.28 12.47 42.65
N LYS A 58 -5.00 11.38 41.92
CA LYS A 58 -5.44 10.02 42.30
C LYS A 58 -4.83 9.55 43.62
N LEU A 59 -3.66 10.08 43.96
CA LEU A 59 -3.03 9.86 45.26
C LEU A 59 -3.68 10.68 46.36
N GLN A 60 -4.26 11.85 46.09
CA GLN A 60 -4.92 12.70 47.10
C GLN A 60 -6.36 12.29 47.41
N ASP A 61 -6.97 11.41 46.62
CA ASP A 61 -8.32 10.91 46.86
C ASP A 61 -8.46 10.26 48.27
N PRO A 62 -9.37 10.77 49.14
CA PRO A 62 -9.52 10.27 50.52
C PRO A 62 -10.00 8.82 50.61
N ASN A 63 -10.58 8.29 49.54
CA ASN A 63 -11.18 6.96 49.48
C ASN A 63 -10.16 5.83 49.17
N GLN A 64 -8.88 6.15 49.01
CA GLN A 64 -7.83 5.19 48.65
C GLN A 64 -7.07 4.67 49.87
N SER A 65 -7.02 3.35 50.03
CA SER A 65 -6.19 2.72 51.07
C SER A 65 -4.69 3.04 50.90
N PRO A 66 -3.90 3.07 51.99
CA PRO A 66 -2.45 3.33 51.94
C PRO A 66 -1.70 2.35 51.01
N ALA A 67 -2.07 1.08 51.00
CA ALA A 67 -1.48 0.06 50.13
C ALA A 67 -1.74 0.33 48.64
N ARG A 68 -2.90 0.91 48.30
CA ARG A 68 -3.26 1.22 46.91
C ARG A 68 -2.55 2.49 46.41
N ARG A 69 -2.30 3.46 47.29
CA ARG A 69 -1.49 4.65 47.00
C ARG A 69 -0.05 4.26 46.61
N GLU A 70 0.57 3.36 47.37
CA GLU A 70 1.90 2.82 47.06
C GLU A 70 1.94 2.08 45.71
N GLN A 71 0.91 1.27 45.40
CA GLN A 71 0.81 0.60 44.11
C GLN A 71 0.67 1.59 42.93
N ILE A 72 -0.12 2.66 43.09
CA ILE A 72 -0.29 3.69 42.06
C ILE A 72 1.04 4.38 41.79
N TRP A 73 1.78 4.75 42.84
CA TRP A 73 3.10 5.38 42.74
C TRP A 73 4.11 4.47 42.02
N GLN A 74 4.25 3.21 42.46
CA GLN A 74 5.17 2.26 41.84
C GLN A 74 4.81 1.96 40.39
N ASN A 75 3.51 1.81 40.07
CA ASN A 75 3.06 1.58 38.70
C ASN A 75 3.28 2.82 37.82
N GLY A 76 3.14 4.02 38.37
CA GLY A 76 3.44 5.29 37.72
C GLY A 76 4.90 5.36 37.28
N GLY A 77 5.83 5.16 38.22
CA GLY A 77 7.26 5.14 37.93
C GLY A 77 7.67 4.06 36.93
N LYS A 78 7.08 2.85 37.03
CA LYS A 78 7.30 1.76 36.06
C LYS A 78 6.78 2.10 34.67
N LYS A 79 5.60 2.74 34.56
CA LYS A 79 5.02 3.17 33.27
C LYS A 79 5.88 4.26 32.62
N GLU A 80 6.32 5.26 33.37
CA GLU A 80 7.19 6.33 32.87
C GLU A 80 8.56 5.77 32.43
N GLY A 81 9.13 4.86 33.22
CA GLY A 81 10.37 4.16 32.85
C GLY A 81 10.24 3.36 31.55
N ARG A 82 9.11 2.65 31.36
CA ARG A 82 8.80 1.94 30.10
C ARG A 82 8.62 2.90 28.93
N TYR A 83 7.94 4.03 29.13
CA TYR A 83 7.73 5.05 28.10
C TYR A 83 9.06 5.70 27.65
N LEU A 84 9.92 6.08 28.60
CA LEU A 84 11.25 6.61 28.30
C LEU A 84 12.14 5.58 27.60
N ARG A 85 12.03 4.30 27.96
CA ARG A 85 12.74 3.21 27.25
C ARG A 85 12.20 3.04 25.83
N PHE A 86 10.88 3.08 25.63
CA PHE A 86 10.26 3.05 24.31
C PHE A 86 10.77 4.19 23.41
N LEU A 87 10.81 5.43 23.93
CA LEU A 87 11.33 6.59 23.19
C LEU A 87 12.81 6.48 22.80
N ARG A 88 13.62 5.77 23.60
CA ARG A 88 15.05 5.56 23.31
C ARG A 88 15.30 4.38 22.38
N THR A 89 14.38 3.42 22.35
CA THR A 89 14.52 2.21 21.56
C THR A 89 14.14 2.53 20.12
N LYS A 90 15.14 2.89 19.31
CA LYS A 90 14.94 3.00 17.87
C LYS A 90 14.80 1.59 17.29
N ASP A 91 13.72 1.35 16.58
CA ASP A 91 13.59 0.16 15.76
C ASP A 91 14.68 0.17 14.69
N LYS A 92 15.44 -0.91 14.64
CA LYS A 92 16.49 -1.18 13.66
C LYS A 92 16.22 -2.55 13.04
N PRO A 93 16.65 -2.78 11.79
CA PRO A 93 16.51 -4.10 11.16
C PRO A 93 17.14 -5.21 12.02
N ASP A 94 18.21 -4.92 12.76
CA ASP A 94 18.90 -5.88 13.65
C ASP A 94 18.01 -6.44 14.78
N ASN A 95 16.95 -5.72 15.17
CA ASN A 95 16.01 -6.14 16.20
C ASN A 95 15.07 -7.25 15.70
N TYR A 96 15.07 -7.52 14.39
CA TYR A 96 14.17 -8.45 13.73
C TYR A 96 14.98 -9.61 13.14
N GLN A 97 14.52 -10.83 13.38
CA GLN A 97 15.05 -12.01 12.72
C GLN A 97 14.20 -12.32 11.50
N THR A 98 14.81 -12.40 10.32
CA THR A 98 14.09 -12.81 9.11
C THR A 98 13.83 -14.31 9.17
N VAL A 99 12.57 -14.71 9.03
CA VAL A 99 12.12 -16.10 8.97
C VAL A 99 12.05 -16.57 7.54
N LYS A 100 11.33 -15.84 6.68
CA LYS A 100 11.08 -16.21 5.28
C LYS A 100 10.79 -14.99 4.43
N ILE A 101 11.18 -15.00 3.16
CA ILE A 101 10.72 -14.00 2.17
C ILE A 101 9.35 -14.45 1.65
N ILE A 102 8.33 -13.60 1.83
CA ILE A 102 6.93 -13.92 1.49
C ILE A 102 6.46 -13.26 0.19
N GLY A 103 7.08 -12.15 -0.22
CA GLY A 103 6.75 -11.49 -1.48
C GLY A 103 7.92 -10.71 -2.04
N LYS A 104 8.00 -10.60 -3.37
CA LYS A 104 8.95 -9.75 -4.08
C LYS A 104 8.14 -8.81 -4.98
N GLY A 105 8.20 -7.53 -4.68
CA GLY A 105 7.55 -6.50 -5.48
C GLY A 105 8.54 -5.74 -6.36
N ALA A 106 8.02 -4.84 -7.19
CA ALA A 106 8.84 -4.01 -8.09
C ALA A 106 9.75 -3.00 -7.38
N PHE A 107 9.48 -2.70 -6.11
CA PHE A 107 10.15 -1.66 -5.32
C PHE A 107 10.86 -2.22 -4.09
N GLY A 108 10.88 -3.54 -3.94
CA GLY A 108 11.44 -4.18 -2.76
C GLY A 108 10.83 -5.54 -2.46
N GLU A 109 10.98 -5.99 -1.22
CA GLU A 109 10.59 -7.34 -0.80
C GLU A 109 9.87 -7.31 0.54
N VAL A 110 8.93 -8.23 0.71
CA VAL A 110 8.18 -8.44 1.94
C VAL A 110 8.73 -9.69 2.62
N LYS A 111 9.18 -9.52 3.87
CA LYS A 111 9.77 -10.58 4.70
C LYS A 111 8.88 -10.87 5.88
N LEU A 112 8.67 -12.15 6.16
CA LEU A 112 8.21 -12.61 7.46
C LEU A 112 9.34 -12.45 8.46
N VAL A 113 9.12 -11.66 9.50
CA VAL A 113 10.12 -11.37 10.52
C VAL A 113 9.59 -11.70 11.90
N GLN A 114 10.46 -12.17 12.78
CA GLN A 114 10.17 -12.34 14.20
C GLN A 114 10.93 -11.27 14.98
N LYS A 115 10.22 -10.48 15.78
CA LYS A 115 10.87 -9.46 16.60
C LYS A 115 11.54 -10.14 17.79
N LYS A 116 12.83 -9.87 18.00
CA LYS A 116 13.64 -10.56 19.03
C LYS A 116 13.21 -10.26 20.47
N SER A 117 12.53 -9.13 20.69
CA SER A 117 12.13 -8.68 22.03
C SER A 117 10.92 -9.42 22.59
N ASP A 118 9.94 -9.73 21.74
CA ASP A 118 8.65 -10.33 22.13
C ASP A 118 8.41 -11.71 21.49
N GLY A 119 9.20 -12.10 20.49
CA GLY A 119 9.03 -13.36 19.75
C GLY A 119 7.81 -13.35 18.82
N VAL A 120 7.18 -12.19 18.61
CA VAL A 120 5.98 -12.08 17.77
C VAL A 120 6.38 -11.96 16.31
N VAL A 121 5.57 -12.56 15.44
CA VAL A 121 5.78 -12.60 13.99
C VAL A 121 5.03 -11.45 13.32
N TYR A 122 5.72 -10.77 12.41
CA TYR A 122 5.26 -9.60 11.67
C TYR A 122 5.64 -9.71 10.19
N ALA A 123 4.98 -8.94 9.34
CA ALA A 123 5.39 -8.74 7.95
C ALA A 123 6.20 -7.44 7.84
N MET A 124 7.42 -7.52 7.31
CA MET A 124 8.30 -6.37 7.09
C MET A 124 8.44 -6.12 5.60
N LYS A 125 7.84 -5.03 5.12
CA LYS A 125 8.00 -4.54 3.74
C LYS A 125 9.24 -3.65 3.69
N SER A 126 10.21 -4.05 2.87
CA SER A 126 11.49 -3.36 2.71
C SER A 126 11.51 -2.71 1.33
N LEU A 127 11.50 -1.39 1.27
CA LEU A 127 11.40 -0.58 0.06
C LEU A 127 12.74 0.09 -0.27
N VAL A 128 13.19 0.00 -1.51
CA VAL A 128 14.49 0.54 -1.94
C VAL A 128 14.40 2.05 -2.18
N LYS A 129 15.17 2.86 -1.42
CA LYS A 129 15.11 4.32 -1.52
C LYS A 129 15.55 4.85 -2.87
N THR A 130 16.62 4.29 -3.45
CA THR A 130 17.17 4.76 -4.73
C THR A 130 16.16 4.62 -5.86
N GLU A 131 15.37 3.56 -5.86
CA GLU A 131 14.29 3.36 -6.83
C GLU A 131 13.12 4.31 -6.62
N MET A 132 12.75 4.56 -5.36
CA MET A 132 11.72 5.54 -5.01
C MET A 132 12.08 6.95 -5.48
N PHE A 133 13.33 7.38 -5.30
CA PHE A 133 13.81 8.68 -5.75
C PHE A 133 13.86 8.78 -7.28
N LYS A 134 14.31 7.73 -7.98
CA LYS A 134 14.36 7.72 -9.46
C LYS A 134 12.96 7.84 -10.09
N LYS A 135 11.95 7.26 -9.45
CA LYS A 135 10.55 7.27 -9.94
C LYS A 135 9.69 8.40 -9.35
N ASP A 136 10.26 9.27 -8.51
CA ASP A 136 9.58 10.38 -7.83
C ASP A 136 8.34 9.98 -7.00
N GLN A 137 8.40 8.81 -6.35
CA GLN A 137 7.25 8.21 -5.64
C GLN A 137 7.27 8.43 -4.12
N LEU A 138 8.09 9.38 -3.64
CA LEU A 138 8.23 9.61 -2.19
C LEU A 138 6.94 10.14 -1.56
N ALA A 139 6.15 10.92 -2.31
CA ALA A 139 4.84 11.38 -1.87
C ALA A 139 3.87 10.20 -1.62
N HIS A 140 3.95 9.15 -2.43
CA HIS A 140 3.02 8.02 -2.35
C HIS A 140 3.26 7.17 -1.13
N VAL A 141 4.53 6.90 -0.82
CA VAL A 141 4.90 6.13 0.37
C VAL A 141 4.57 6.89 1.65
N ARG A 142 4.60 8.22 1.62
CA ARG A 142 4.11 9.04 2.73
C ARG A 142 2.59 8.93 2.87
N ALA A 143 1.85 9.03 1.77
CA ALA A 143 0.40 8.83 1.78
C ALA A 143 0.01 7.43 2.27
N GLU A 144 0.67 6.36 1.79
CA GLU A 144 0.46 4.97 2.24
C GLU A 144 0.72 4.82 3.74
N ARG A 145 1.84 5.37 4.24
CA ARG A 145 2.14 5.38 5.67
C ARG A 145 1.06 6.12 6.46
N ASP A 146 0.64 7.28 6.00
CA ASP A 146 -0.30 8.13 6.73
C ASP A 146 -1.68 7.47 6.77
N ILE A 147 -2.15 6.88 5.65
CA ILE A 147 -3.37 6.06 5.58
C ILE A 147 -3.30 4.88 6.58
N LEU A 148 -2.22 4.11 6.53
CA LEU A 148 -2.07 2.93 7.39
C LEU A 148 -1.87 3.29 8.87
N ALA A 149 -1.37 4.49 9.17
CA ALA A 149 -1.20 4.98 10.54
C ALA A 149 -2.50 5.56 11.11
N GLU A 150 -3.34 6.16 10.26
CA GLU A 150 -4.62 6.77 10.66
C GLU A 150 -5.80 5.78 10.61
N SER A 151 -5.69 4.70 9.83
CA SER A 151 -6.74 3.67 9.72
C SER A 151 -6.62 2.63 10.85
N ASP A 152 -7.49 2.75 11.86
CA ASP A 152 -7.77 1.64 12.80
C ASP A 152 -9.03 0.87 12.36
N SER A 153 -9.13 0.60 11.05
CA SER A 153 -10.23 -0.16 10.45
C SER A 153 -9.91 -1.65 10.45
N PRO A 154 -10.86 -2.54 10.79
CA PRO A 154 -10.63 -3.99 10.72
C PRO A 154 -10.33 -4.49 9.30
N TRP A 155 -10.73 -3.74 8.27
CA TRP A 155 -10.60 -4.09 6.85
C TRP A 155 -9.25 -3.71 6.24
N VAL A 156 -8.40 -3.01 6.99
CA VAL A 156 -7.09 -2.53 6.53
C VAL A 156 -5.99 -3.22 7.33
N VAL A 157 -4.88 -3.56 6.67
CA VAL A 157 -3.70 -4.13 7.35
C VAL A 157 -3.13 -3.13 8.35
N LYS A 158 -2.95 -3.56 9.60
CA LYS A 158 -2.41 -2.69 10.65
C LYS A 158 -0.91 -2.44 10.46
N LEU A 159 -0.52 -1.17 10.40
CA LEU A 159 0.87 -0.71 10.46
C LEU A 159 1.28 -0.43 11.92
N TYR A 160 2.32 -1.13 12.39
CA TYR A 160 2.83 -0.94 13.75
C TYR A 160 3.87 0.16 13.85
N THR A 161 4.83 0.18 12.92
CA THR A 161 5.93 1.14 12.93
C THR A 161 6.58 1.22 11.56
N THR A 162 7.23 2.35 11.30
CA THR A 162 8.09 2.54 10.13
C THR A 162 9.45 3.02 10.58
N PHE A 163 10.51 2.48 9.97
CA PHE A 163 11.88 2.90 10.23
C PHE A 163 12.69 2.86 8.93
N GLN A 164 13.88 3.44 8.91
CA GLN A 164 14.69 3.56 7.70
C GLN A 164 16.18 3.40 8.01
N ASP A 165 16.92 2.88 7.03
CA ASP A 165 18.38 2.88 7.05
C ASP A 165 18.95 3.73 5.90
N ALA A 166 20.22 3.56 5.52
CA ALA A 166 20.82 4.32 4.42
C ALA A 166 20.18 4.03 3.05
N ASN A 167 19.73 2.79 2.82
CA ASN A 167 19.37 2.25 1.50
C ASN A 167 17.88 1.89 1.39
N PHE A 168 17.22 1.55 2.49
CA PHE A 168 15.88 1.01 2.56
C PHE A 168 14.99 1.77 3.54
N LEU A 169 13.69 1.76 3.23
CA LEU A 169 12.60 2.11 4.15
C LEU A 169 11.89 0.81 4.54
N TYR A 170 11.62 0.64 5.83
CA TYR A 170 10.97 -0.54 6.39
C TYR A 170 9.62 -0.15 6.97
N MET A 171 8.60 -0.93 6.63
CA MET A 171 7.26 -0.84 7.20
C MET A 171 6.95 -2.17 7.89
N LEU A 172 6.68 -2.11 9.20
CA LEU A 172 6.35 -3.27 10.01
C LEU A 172 4.82 -3.37 10.15
N MET A 173 4.26 -4.42 9.56
CA MET A 173 2.83 -4.65 9.45
C MET A 173 2.44 -5.95 10.17
N GLU A 174 1.15 -6.10 10.47
CA GLU A 174 0.64 -7.38 10.93
C GLU A 174 0.85 -8.49 9.88
N PHE A 175 1.16 -9.69 10.34
CA PHE A 175 1.30 -10.84 9.45
C PHE A 175 -0.04 -11.54 9.29
N LEU A 176 -0.50 -11.63 8.04
CA LEU A 176 -1.72 -12.32 7.65
C LEU A 176 -1.37 -13.71 7.08
N PRO A 177 -1.65 -14.81 7.82
CA PRO A 177 -1.22 -16.15 7.44
C PRO A 177 -2.07 -16.79 6.34
N GLY A 178 -3.25 -16.23 6.04
CA GLY A 178 -4.13 -16.72 4.98
C GLY A 178 -3.59 -16.48 3.57
N GLY A 179 -2.54 -15.65 3.44
CA GLY A 179 -1.96 -15.29 2.14
C GLY A 179 -2.86 -14.30 1.38
N ASP A 180 -2.72 -14.29 0.07
CA ASP A 180 -3.44 -13.42 -0.86
C ASP A 180 -4.56 -14.15 -1.63
N LEU A 181 -5.59 -13.40 -2.04
CA LEU A 181 -6.71 -13.89 -2.81
C LEU A 181 -6.26 -14.47 -4.16
N MET A 182 -5.19 -13.93 -4.77
CA MET A 182 -4.62 -14.46 -6.01
C MET A 182 -4.14 -15.91 -5.85
N THR A 183 -3.42 -16.22 -4.77
CA THR A 183 -2.96 -17.59 -4.45
C THR A 183 -4.15 -18.51 -4.21
N MET A 184 -5.24 -18.02 -3.61
CA MET A 184 -6.47 -18.78 -3.45
C MET A 184 -7.15 -19.06 -4.80
N LEU A 185 -7.24 -18.08 -5.70
CA LEU A 185 -7.72 -18.25 -7.07
C LEU A 185 -6.83 -19.17 -7.92
N ILE A 186 -5.52 -19.23 -7.63
CA ILE A 186 -4.61 -20.19 -8.26
C ILE A 186 -4.88 -21.62 -7.77
N LYS A 187 -5.22 -21.79 -6.49
CA LYS A 187 -5.41 -23.10 -5.88
C LYS A 187 -6.76 -23.72 -6.23
N TYR A 188 -7.84 -22.94 -6.19
CA TYR A 188 -9.20 -23.44 -6.39
C TYR A 188 -9.74 -23.22 -7.80
N GLU A 189 -9.04 -22.43 -8.63
CA GLU A 189 -9.36 -22.09 -10.02
C GLU A 189 -10.65 -21.28 -10.21
N ILE A 190 -11.79 -21.80 -9.73
CA ILE A 190 -13.11 -21.18 -9.82
C ILE A 190 -13.78 -21.27 -8.45
N PHE A 191 -14.39 -20.18 -8.00
CA PHE A 191 -15.18 -20.15 -6.79
C PHE A 191 -16.66 -20.38 -7.07
N SER A 192 -17.33 -21.05 -6.14
CA SER A 192 -18.79 -21.10 -6.12
C SER A 192 -19.37 -19.71 -5.86
N GLU A 193 -20.60 -19.48 -6.30
CA GLU A 193 -21.28 -18.20 -6.07
C GLU A 193 -21.38 -17.83 -4.60
N ASP A 194 -21.55 -18.80 -3.69
CA ASP A 194 -21.63 -18.53 -2.26
C ASP A 194 -20.30 -18.01 -1.70
N ILE A 195 -19.19 -18.60 -2.15
CA ILE A 195 -17.83 -18.16 -1.76
C ILE A 195 -17.55 -16.79 -2.36
N THR A 196 -17.86 -16.58 -3.64
CA THR A 196 -17.69 -15.27 -4.29
C THR A 196 -18.54 -14.22 -3.61
N ARG A 197 -19.80 -14.52 -3.25
CA ARG A 197 -20.69 -13.60 -2.54
C ARG A 197 -20.11 -13.18 -1.20
N PHE A 198 -19.52 -14.12 -0.45
CA PHE A 198 -18.86 -13.83 0.82
C PHE A 198 -17.68 -12.86 0.63
N TYR A 199 -16.72 -13.20 -0.25
CA TYR A 199 -15.53 -12.36 -0.45
C TYR A 199 -15.87 -11.01 -1.06
N ILE A 200 -16.76 -10.96 -2.05
CA ILE A 200 -17.19 -9.69 -2.65
C ILE A 200 -17.91 -8.81 -1.62
N ALA A 201 -18.75 -9.36 -0.75
CA ALA A 201 -19.39 -8.59 0.31
C ALA A 201 -18.35 -7.98 1.28
N GLU A 202 -17.32 -8.74 1.66
CA GLU A 202 -16.25 -8.22 2.52
C GLU A 202 -15.40 -7.15 1.83
N ILE A 203 -15.06 -7.35 0.55
CA ILE A 203 -14.29 -6.37 -0.23
C ILE A 203 -15.11 -5.08 -0.39
N VAL A 204 -16.43 -5.16 -0.59
CA VAL A 204 -17.32 -3.98 -0.64
C VAL A 204 -17.23 -3.18 0.66
N LEU A 205 -17.29 -3.84 1.82
CA LEU A 205 -17.16 -3.20 3.12
C LEU A 205 -15.76 -2.59 3.32
N ALA A 206 -14.72 -3.27 2.83
CA ALA A 206 -13.35 -2.78 2.90
C ALA A 206 -13.15 -1.52 2.04
N ILE A 207 -13.63 -1.52 0.79
CA ILE A 207 -13.58 -0.37 -0.12
C ILE A 207 -14.39 0.80 0.47
N GLU A 208 -15.61 0.55 0.95
CA GLU A 208 -16.44 1.59 1.57
C GLU A 208 -15.75 2.22 2.79
N ALA A 209 -15.08 1.41 3.63
CA ALA A 209 -14.32 1.91 4.78
C ALA A 209 -13.16 2.83 4.36
N VAL A 210 -12.46 2.49 3.28
CA VAL A 210 -11.37 3.32 2.71
C VAL A 210 -11.93 4.61 2.10
N HIS A 211 -13.05 4.53 1.37
CA HIS A 211 -13.72 5.68 0.77
C HIS A 211 -14.27 6.65 1.83
N LYS A 212 -14.78 6.15 2.96
CA LYS A 212 -15.22 6.96 4.12
C LYS A 212 -14.08 7.75 4.76
N LEU A 213 -12.85 7.25 4.66
CA LEU A 213 -11.65 7.97 5.10
C LEU A 213 -11.19 9.03 4.07
N GLY A 214 -11.85 9.14 2.92
CA GLY A 214 -11.55 10.10 1.86
C GLY A 214 -10.47 9.64 0.89
N PHE A 215 -10.15 8.34 0.88
CA PHE A 215 -9.11 7.77 0.02
C PHE A 215 -9.73 6.89 -1.08
N ILE A 216 -9.05 6.81 -2.21
CA ILE A 216 -9.39 5.91 -3.34
C ILE A 216 -8.24 4.93 -3.47
N HIS A 217 -8.50 3.63 -3.54
CA HIS A 217 -7.45 2.63 -3.56
C HIS A 217 -6.70 2.62 -4.90
N ARG A 218 -7.43 2.54 -6.02
CA ARG A 218 -7.00 2.61 -7.44
C ARG A 218 -6.16 1.44 -7.97
N ASP A 219 -5.77 0.53 -7.09
CA ASP A 219 -5.04 -0.69 -7.43
C ASP A 219 -5.66 -1.91 -6.74
N ILE A 220 -6.99 -2.03 -6.82
CA ILE A 220 -7.71 -3.18 -6.28
C ILE A 220 -7.48 -4.36 -7.22
N LYS A 221 -6.85 -5.41 -6.70
CA LYS A 221 -6.50 -6.64 -7.42
C LYS A 221 -6.36 -7.80 -6.44
N PRO A 222 -6.47 -9.07 -6.90
CA PRO A 222 -6.44 -10.22 -6.00
C PRO A 222 -5.15 -10.37 -5.18
N ASP A 223 -4.02 -9.85 -5.64
CA ASP A 223 -2.75 -9.88 -4.90
C ASP A 223 -2.68 -8.83 -3.77
N ASN A 224 -3.48 -7.76 -3.84
CA ASN A 224 -3.58 -6.74 -2.79
C ASN A 224 -4.69 -7.04 -1.75
N ILE A 225 -5.37 -8.19 -1.90
CA ILE A 225 -6.42 -8.63 -0.99
C ILE A 225 -5.86 -9.79 -0.17
N LEU A 226 -5.60 -9.56 1.10
CA LEU A 226 -5.02 -10.55 2.02
C LEU A 226 -6.08 -11.18 2.92
N LEU A 227 -5.79 -12.37 3.41
CA LEU A 227 -6.68 -13.16 4.28
C LEU A 227 -6.09 -13.32 5.68
N ASP A 228 -6.91 -13.02 6.69
CA ASP A 228 -6.53 -13.17 8.09
C ASP A 228 -6.56 -14.63 8.57
N ARG A 229 -6.40 -14.86 9.89
CA ARG A 229 -6.46 -16.20 10.48
C ARG A 229 -7.87 -16.84 10.42
N GLY A 230 -8.91 -16.02 10.38
CA GLY A 230 -10.30 -16.45 10.24
C GLY A 230 -10.72 -16.67 8.79
N GLY A 231 -9.90 -16.25 7.82
CA GLY A 231 -10.23 -16.27 6.40
C GLY A 231 -10.98 -15.02 5.93
N HIS A 232 -10.99 -13.95 6.71
CA HIS A 232 -11.59 -12.67 6.39
C HIS A 232 -10.64 -11.77 5.61
N VAL A 233 -11.21 -10.91 4.77
CA VAL A 233 -10.47 -10.00 3.88
C VAL A 233 -9.88 -8.80 4.63
N LYS A 234 -8.64 -8.47 4.28
CA LYS A 234 -7.97 -7.21 4.60
C LYS A 234 -7.24 -6.65 3.38
N LEU A 235 -7.34 -5.35 3.16
CA LEU A 235 -6.65 -4.66 2.07
C LEU A 235 -5.22 -4.31 2.46
N THR A 236 -4.29 -4.55 1.54
CA THR A 236 -2.88 -4.13 1.62
C THR A 236 -2.52 -3.24 0.43
N ASP A 237 -1.39 -2.54 0.54
CA ASP A 237 -0.72 -1.87 -0.59
C ASP A 237 -1.50 -0.70 -1.20
N PHE A 238 -1.85 0.29 -0.36
CA PHE A 238 -2.32 1.63 -0.77
C PHE A 238 -1.25 2.50 -1.45
N GLY A 239 -0.06 1.94 -1.72
CA GLY A 239 1.10 2.64 -2.28
C GLY A 239 0.89 3.24 -3.68
N LEU A 240 -0.24 2.90 -4.31
CA LEU A 240 -0.64 3.41 -5.62
C LEU A 240 -1.88 4.29 -5.55
N SER A 241 -2.31 4.71 -4.35
CA SER A 241 -3.53 5.49 -4.13
C SER A 241 -3.42 6.99 -4.43
N THR A 242 -2.23 7.55 -4.68
CA THR A 242 -2.08 8.91 -5.26
C THR A 242 -0.80 9.07 -6.10
N GLY A 243 -0.87 9.09 -7.45
CA GLY A 243 0.18 9.64 -8.32
C GLY A 243 0.93 8.69 -9.28
N PHE A 244 0.29 7.85 -10.08
CA PHE A 244 1.04 7.26 -11.21
C PHE A 244 1.44 8.32 -12.24
N HIS A 245 2.70 8.72 -12.27
CA HIS A 245 3.25 9.59 -13.32
C HIS A 245 4.28 8.91 -14.23
N LYS A 246 4.54 7.59 -14.10
CA LYS A 246 5.51 6.89 -14.98
C LYS A 246 5.11 5.50 -15.49
N LEU A 247 3.98 4.93 -15.05
CA LEU A 247 3.33 3.81 -15.76
C LEU A 247 2.00 4.24 -16.42
N HIS A 248 1.60 5.50 -16.20
CA HIS A 248 0.38 6.11 -16.74
C HIS A 248 0.72 7.43 -17.41
N ASP A 249 1.76 7.44 -18.25
CA ASP A 249 1.82 8.50 -19.24
C ASP A 249 0.62 8.30 -20.15
N ASN A 250 -0.41 9.13 -19.96
CA ASN A 250 -1.48 9.29 -20.93
C ASN A 250 -0.85 9.44 -22.33
N ASN A 251 0.32 10.07 -22.45
CA ASN A 251 1.15 10.13 -23.66
C ASN A 251 1.65 8.77 -24.20
N TYR A 252 2.00 7.78 -23.38
CA TYR A 252 2.43 6.45 -23.85
C TYR A 252 1.25 5.71 -24.50
N TYR A 253 0.09 5.72 -23.84
CA TYR A 253 -1.12 5.08 -24.36
C TYR A 253 -1.75 5.85 -25.53
N GLN A 254 -1.73 7.19 -25.49
CA GLN A 254 -2.15 8.06 -26.61
C GLN A 254 -1.24 7.88 -27.83
N GLN A 255 0.08 7.70 -27.66
CA GLN A 255 0.98 7.35 -28.76
C GLN A 255 0.71 5.94 -29.30
N LEU A 256 0.35 4.97 -28.46
CA LEU A 256 -0.07 3.64 -28.90
C LEU A 256 -1.44 3.63 -29.61
N LEU A 257 -2.33 4.57 -29.27
CA LEU A 257 -3.61 4.81 -29.95
C LEU A 257 -3.42 5.54 -31.30
N GLN A 258 -2.44 6.45 -31.39
CA GLN A 258 -2.15 7.25 -32.59
C GLN A 258 -1.13 6.61 -33.56
N GLY A 259 -0.36 5.62 -33.11
CA GLY A 259 0.80 5.08 -33.82
C GLY A 259 0.54 3.79 -34.60
N ARG A 260 0.54 3.93 -35.93
CA ARG A 260 0.76 2.90 -36.97
C ARG A 260 1.61 1.71 -36.48
N SER A 261 1.15 0.50 -36.75
CA SER A 261 1.93 -0.73 -36.70
C SER A 261 3.22 -0.59 -37.54
N SER A 262 4.30 -0.14 -36.91
CA SER A 262 5.66 -0.16 -37.48
C SER A 262 6.36 -1.46 -37.09
N ARG A 263 5.76 -2.59 -37.46
CA ARG A 263 6.53 -3.82 -37.69
C ARG A 263 6.62 -4.02 -39.20
N PRO A 264 7.82 -4.08 -39.79
CA PRO A 264 7.94 -4.62 -41.13
C PRO A 264 7.40 -6.04 -41.08
N ARG A 265 6.40 -6.34 -41.93
CA ARG A 265 5.98 -7.71 -42.20
C ARG A 265 7.16 -8.40 -42.88
N ASP A 266 7.98 -9.10 -42.11
CA ASP A 266 8.93 -10.04 -42.68
C ASP A 266 8.15 -11.14 -43.40
N ARG A 267 8.15 -11.04 -44.73
CA ARG A 267 7.84 -12.12 -45.66
C ARG A 267 8.92 -13.20 -45.48
N ASN A 268 8.74 -14.10 -44.53
CA ASN A 268 9.32 -15.46 -44.52
C ASN A 268 8.92 -16.26 -43.27
N SER A 269 7.62 -16.32 -42.97
CA SER A 269 7.09 -17.47 -42.23
C SER A 269 6.05 -18.14 -43.11
N VAL A 270 6.32 -19.40 -43.40
CA VAL A 270 5.56 -20.30 -44.25
C VAL A 270 4.12 -20.31 -43.79
N ALA A 271 3.19 -20.14 -44.72
CA ALA A 271 1.77 -20.31 -44.48
C ALA A 271 1.52 -21.72 -43.92
N ILE A 272 1.25 -21.80 -42.63
CA ILE A 272 0.45 -22.89 -42.08
C ILE A 272 -0.99 -22.46 -42.34
N ASP A 273 -1.60 -23.18 -43.28
CA ASP A 273 -2.99 -23.03 -43.66
C ASP A 273 -3.87 -22.89 -42.43
N GLN A 274 -4.82 -21.97 -42.57
CA GLN A 274 -5.96 -21.79 -41.69
C GLN A 274 -6.75 -23.11 -41.61
N ILE A 275 -6.33 -23.99 -40.72
CA ILE A 275 -7.27 -24.90 -40.08
C ILE A 275 -8.08 -24.00 -39.16
N ASN A 276 -9.37 -23.89 -39.43
CA ASN A 276 -10.39 -23.40 -38.50
C ASN A 276 -10.30 -24.22 -37.20
N LEU A 277 -9.35 -23.88 -36.35
CA LEU A 277 -9.34 -24.31 -34.97
C LEU A 277 -10.23 -23.31 -34.27
N THR A 278 -11.48 -23.70 -34.05
CA THR A 278 -12.30 -23.19 -32.96
C THR A 278 -11.40 -23.12 -31.73
N VAL A 279 -10.88 -21.93 -31.40
CA VAL A 279 -9.97 -21.74 -30.27
C VAL A 279 -10.81 -22.04 -29.04
N SER A 280 -10.78 -23.28 -28.60
CA SER A 280 -11.53 -23.74 -27.45
C SER A 280 -11.06 -22.94 -26.24
N ASN A 281 -12.01 -22.44 -25.45
CA ASN A 281 -11.85 -21.77 -24.15
C ASN A 281 -10.68 -22.35 -23.31
N ARG A 282 -10.49 -23.67 -23.38
CA ARG A 282 -9.42 -24.44 -22.73
C ARG A 282 -7.97 -23.99 -23.01
N ALA A 283 -7.66 -23.47 -24.20
CA ALA A 283 -6.30 -23.02 -24.52
C ALA A 283 -5.98 -21.68 -23.84
N GLN A 284 -6.89 -20.71 -23.94
CA GLN A 284 -6.79 -19.43 -23.24
C GLN A 284 -6.72 -19.62 -21.72
N ILE A 285 -7.51 -20.57 -21.18
CA ILE A 285 -7.47 -20.96 -19.76
C ILE A 285 -6.05 -21.43 -19.36
N ASN A 286 -5.42 -22.31 -20.14
CA ASN A 286 -4.10 -22.85 -19.81
C ASN A 286 -2.97 -21.84 -19.99
N ASP A 287 -3.03 -21.02 -21.03
CA ASP A 287 -2.04 -19.97 -21.28
C ASP A 287 -2.15 -18.86 -20.24
N TRP A 288 -3.36 -18.45 -19.87
CA TRP A 288 -3.55 -17.52 -18.76
C TRP A 288 -3.10 -18.10 -17.43
N ARG A 289 -3.36 -19.38 -17.13
CA ARG A 289 -2.86 -20.04 -15.90
C ARG A 289 -1.33 -20.03 -15.82
N ARG A 290 -0.65 -20.26 -16.95
CA ARG A 290 0.82 -20.24 -17.04
C ARG A 290 1.35 -18.81 -16.91
N SER A 291 0.74 -17.87 -17.62
CA SER A 291 1.06 -16.45 -17.55
C SER A 291 0.79 -15.85 -16.18
N ARG A 292 -0.28 -16.26 -15.48
CA ARG A 292 -0.65 -15.81 -14.13
C ARG A 292 0.43 -16.14 -13.11
N ARG A 293 0.97 -17.36 -13.12
CA ARG A 293 2.08 -17.73 -12.22
C ARG A 293 3.34 -16.92 -12.51
N LEU A 294 3.60 -16.58 -13.77
CA LEU A 294 4.74 -15.75 -14.16
C LEU A 294 4.51 -14.26 -13.82
N MET A 295 3.28 -13.77 -13.99
CA MET A 295 2.85 -12.40 -13.68
C MET A 295 2.82 -12.12 -12.18
N ALA A 296 2.44 -13.09 -11.34
CA ALA A 296 2.53 -12.97 -9.88
C ALA A 296 3.97 -12.70 -9.39
N TYR A 297 4.99 -13.08 -10.17
CA TYR A 297 6.40 -12.78 -9.89
C TYR A 297 6.97 -11.64 -10.76
N SER A 298 6.17 -11.08 -11.67
CA SER A 298 6.58 -10.00 -12.57
C SER A 298 6.48 -8.65 -11.88
N THR A 299 7.44 -7.76 -12.14
CA THR A 299 7.48 -6.40 -11.61
C THR A 299 6.56 -5.42 -12.37
N VAL A 300 5.99 -5.86 -13.48
CA VAL A 300 5.04 -5.11 -14.29
C VAL A 300 3.64 -5.53 -13.87
N GLY A 301 2.92 -4.65 -13.16
CA GLY A 301 1.55 -4.91 -12.74
C GLY A 301 0.63 -5.17 -13.95
N THR A 302 -0.45 -5.91 -13.72
CA THR A 302 -1.37 -6.28 -14.80
C THR A 302 -2.49 -5.25 -14.94
N PRO A 303 -2.71 -4.67 -16.13
CA PRO A 303 -3.74 -3.65 -16.32
C PRO A 303 -5.18 -4.21 -16.29
N ASP A 304 -5.36 -5.53 -16.10
CA ASP A 304 -6.64 -6.23 -16.21
C ASP A 304 -7.74 -5.69 -15.29
N TYR A 305 -7.39 -5.11 -14.13
CA TYR A 305 -8.34 -4.62 -13.13
C TYR A 305 -8.56 -3.10 -13.18
N ILE A 306 -7.87 -2.41 -14.09
CA ILE A 306 -7.86 -0.93 -14.14
C ILE A 306 -9.10 -0.45 -14.91
N ALA A 307 -9.77 0.54 -14.33
CA ALA A 307 -10.95 1.15 -14.92
C ALA A 307 -10.61 2.03 -16.14
N PRO A 308 -11.47 2.07 -17.18
CA PRO A 308 -11.20 2.78 -18.42
C PRO A 308 -10.97 4.29 -18.22
N GLU A 309 -11.68 4.92 -17.27
CA GLU A 309 -11.61 6.34 -16.98
C GLU A 309 -10.21 6.78 -16.50
N ILE A 310 -9.50 5.91 -15.79
CA ILE A 310 -8.12 6.15 -15.33
C ILE A 310 -7.20 6.44 -16.53
N PHE A 311 -7.49 5.84 -17.69
CA PHE A 311 -6.70 6.04 -18.91
C PHE A 311 -7.12 7.26 -19.72
N THR A 312 -8.41 7.63 -19.66
CA THR A 312 -8.92 8.78 -20.42
C THR A 312 -8.45 10.13 -19.87
N GLY A 313 -7.95 10.18 -18.63
CA GLY A 313 -7.41 11.38 -18.01
C GLY A 313 -8.45 12.46 -17.65
N HIS A 314 -9.74 12.19 -17.89
CA HIS A 314 -10.82 12.93 -17.27
C HIS A 314 -10.84 12.47 -15.81
N GLY A 315 -10.78 13.40 -14.86
CA GLY A 315 -10.58 13.09 -13.44
C GLY A 315 -11.36 11.86 -12.95
N TYR A 316 -10.69 10.99 -12.21
CA TYR A 316 -11.27 9.76 -11.67
C TYR A 316 -12.00 10.04 -10.35
N THR A 317 -13.02 9.23 -10.07
CA THR A 317 -13.82 9.26 -8.84
C THR A 317 -13.61 7.98 -8.03
N PHE A 318 -14.35 7.82 -6.94
CA PHE A 318 -14.40 6.58 -6.15
C PHE A 318 -14.89 5.37 -6.97
N ASP A 319 -15.47 5.61 -8.14
CA ASP A 319 -16.10 4.59 -8.98
C ASP A 319 -15.12 3.62 -9.63
N CYS A 320 -13.85 4.01 -9.74
CA CYS A 320 -12.83 3.14 -10.34
C CYS A 320 -12.55 1.87 -9.52
N ASP A 321 -12.71 1.94 -8.18
CA ASP A 321 -12.54 0.77 -7.31
C ASP A 321 -13.71 -0.22 -7.48
N TRP A 322 -14.92 0.28 -7.82
CA TRP A 322 -16.09 -0.56 -8.10
C TRP A 322 -15.95 -1.32 -9.42
N TRP A 323 -15.32 -0.70 -10.43
CA TRP A 323 -14.93 -1.40 -11.65
C TRP A 323 -13.98 -2.56 -11.37
N SER A 324 -12.93 -2.30 -10.58
CA SER A 324 -11.96 -3.32 -10.19
C SER A 324 -12.64 -4.46 -9.41
N LEU A 325 -13.62 -4.16 -8.56
CA LEU A 325 -14.42 -5.18 -7.89
C LEU A 325 -15.20 -6.06 -8.89
N GLY A 326 -15.80 -5.46 -9.92
CA GLY A 326 -16.53 -6.19 -10.97
C GLY A 326 -15.62 -7.14 -11.76
N THR A 327 -14.39 -6.71 -12.07
CA THR A 327 -13.41 -7.56 -12.76
C THR A 327 -12.93 -8.72 -11.89
N ILE A 328 -12.72 -8.50 -10.59
CA ILE A 328 -12.40 -9.57 -9.62
C ILE A 328 -13.57 -10.55 -9.46
N MET A 329 -14.80 -10.06 -9.39
CA MET A 329 -15.99 -10.91 -9.31
C MET A 329 -16.12 -11.82 -10.53
N PHE A 330 -15.87 -11.27 -11.73
CA PHE A 330 -15.83 -12.06 -12.96
C PHE A 330 -14.71 -13.11 -12.90
N GLU A 331 -13.50 -12.73 -12.49
CA GLU A 331 -12.38 -13.67 -12.37
C GLU A 331 -12.67 -14.81 -11.37
N CYS A 332 -13.33 -14.52 -10.25
CA CYS A 332 -13.70 -15.54 -9.26
C CYS A 332 -14.67 -16.59 -9.82
N LEU A 333 -15.62 -16.18 -10.66
CA LEU A 333 -16.69 -17.05 -11.18
C LEU A 333 -16.34 -17.72 -12.51
N VAL A 334 -15.58 -17.03 -13.36
CA VAL A 334 -15.20 -17.51 -14.70
C VAL A 334 -13.83 -18.18 -14.68
N GLY A 335 -12.96 -17.75 -13.76
CA GLY A 335 -11.59 -18.26 -13.59
C GLY A 335 -10.52 -17.48 -14.35
N TRP A 336 -10.87 -16.40 -15.06
CA TRP A 336 -9.94 -15.44 -15.67
C TRP A 336 -10.56 -14.04 -15.77
N PRO A 337 -9.76 -12.95 -15.82
CA PRO A 337 -10.24 -11.59 -15.95
C PRO A 337 -10.94 -11.36 -17.29
N PRO A 338 -11.98 -10.51 -17.35
CA PRO A 338 -12.80 -10.33 -18.55
C PRO A 338 -12.03 -9.78 -19.75
N PHE A 339 -10.98 -8.99 -19.52
CA PHE A 339 -10.23 -8.29 -20.57
C PHE A 339 -8.84 -8.86 -20.83
N CYS A 340 -8.56 -10.07 -20.35
CA CYS A 340 -7.23 -10.66 -20.48
C CYS A 340 -6.79 -10.83 -21.95
N ALA A 341 -5.53 -10.52 -22.24
CA ALA A 341 -4.88 -10.75 -23.53
C ALA A 341 -3.39 -11.13 -23.33
N GLU A 342 -2.74 -11.62 -24.39
CA GLU A 342 -1.31 -11.95 -24.38
C GLU A 342 -0.41 -10.71 -24.30
N ASP A 343 -0.85 -9.59 -24.89
CA ASP A 343 -0.15 -8.32 -24.86
C ASP A 343 -0.93 -7.30 -24.02
N SER A 344 -0.23 -6.56 -23.16
CA SER A 344 -0.78 -5.47 -22.34
C SER A 344 -1.50 -4.41 -23.19
N HIS A 345 -1.08 -4.22 -24.44
CA HIS A 345 -1.74 -3.30 -25.38
C HIS A 345 -3.12 -3.80 -25.81
N ASP A 346 -3.26 -5.11 -26.02
CA ASP A 346 -4.53 -5.68 -26.40
C ASP A 346 -5.49 -5.75 -25.21
N THR A 347 -4.98 -6.00 -23.99
CA THR A 347 -5.76 -5.83 -22.76
C THR A 347 -6.30 -4.41 -22.66
N TYR A 348 -5.46 -3.39 -22.91
CA TYR A 348 -5.89 -1.99 -22.90
C TYR A 348 -7.01 -1.71 -23.92
N ARG A 349 -6.83 -2.15 -25.17
CA ARG A 349 -7.87 -2.00 -26.21
C ARG A 349 -9.17 -2.69 -25.83
N LYS A 350 -9.09 -3.85 -25.17
CA LYS A 350 -10.27 -4.57 -24.67
C LYS A 350 -10.98 -3.81 -23.55
N ILE A 351 -10.23 -3.21 -22.62
CA ILE A 351 -10.78 -2.39 -21.52
C ILE A 351 -11.47 -1.14 -22.08
N VAL A 352 -10.84 -0.41 -23.01
CA VAL A 352 -11.46 0.78 -23.60
C VAL A 352 -12.73 0.43 -24.39
N ASN A 353 -12.73 -0.71 -25.08
CA ASN A 353 -13.88 -1.21 -25.84
C ASN A 353 -14.72 -2.25 -25.05
N TRP A 354 -14.80 -2.12 -23.73
CA TRP A 354 -15.47 -3.09 -22.85
C TRP A 354 -16.89 -3.47 -23.30
N ARG A 355 -17.63 -2.55 -23.92
CA ARG A 355 -19.00 -2.77 -24.44
C ARG A 355 -19.08 -3.88 -25.49
N GLN A 356 -18.01 -4.13 -26.23
CA GLN A 356 -17.95 -5.14 -27.30
C GLN A 356 -17.15 -6.37 -26.91
N THR A 357 -16.30 -6.26 -25.89
CA THR A 357 -15.33 -7.29 -25.50
C THR A 357 -15.74 -8.06 -24.25
N LEU A 358 -16.65 -7.52 -23.44
CA LEU A 358 -17.20 -8.24 -22.29
C LEU A 358 -18.14 -9.35 -22.77
N TYR A 359 -17.63 -10.58 -22.76
CA TYR A 359 -18.35 -11.79 -23.13
C TYR A 359 -18.35 -12.78 -21.97
N PHE A 360 -19.52 -13.38 -21.71
CA PHE A 360 -19.70 -14.44 -20.73
C PHE A 360 -19.72 -15.78 -21.48
N PRO A 361 -18.84 -16.74 -21.14
CA PRO A 361 -18.83 -18.02 -21.82
C PRO A 361 -20.12 -18.83 -21.57
N ASP A 362 -20.72 -19.36 -22.64
CA ASP A 362 -21.94 -20.19 -22.56
C ASP A 362 -21.73 -21.50 -21.78
N ASP A 363 -20.48 -21.95 -21.64
CA ASP A 363 -20.10 -23.16 -20.90
C ASP A 363 -20.19 -22.99 -19.37
N ILE A 364 -20.36 -21.76 -18.87
CA ILE A 364 -20.36 -21.45 -17.43
C ILE A 364 -21.75 -20.98 -17.02
N THR A 365 -22.44 -21.79 -16.21
CA THR A 365 -23.75 -21.43 -15.67
C THR A 365 -23.58 -20.43 -14.52
N LEU A 366 -23.70 -19.14 -14.84
CA LEU A 366 -23.77 -18.06 -13.87
C LEU A 366 -25.24 -17.77 -13.52
N GLY A 367 -25.52 -17.49 -12.25
CA GLY A 367 -26.80 -16.98 -11.81
C GLY A 367 -27.09 -15.62 -12.45
N ALA A 368 -28.35 -15.39 -12.83
CA ALA A 368 -28.77 -14.14 -13.47
C ALA A 368 -28.43 -12.89 -12.64
N GLU A 369 -28.49 -13.00 -11.31
CA GLU A 369 -28.12 -11.93 -10.38
C GLU A 369 -26.61 -11.64 -10.38
N ALA A 370 -25.78 -12.67 -10.52
CA ALA A 370 -24.33 -12.52 -10.57
C ALA A 370 -23.90 -11.84 -11.87
N GLU A 371 -24.47 -12.25 -13.00
CA GLU A 371 -24.24 -11.61 -14.30
C GLU A 371 -24.71 -10.15 -14.29
N HIS A 372 -25.91 -9.89 -13.76
CA HIS A 372 -26.46 -8.54 -13.64
C HIS A 372 -25.57 -7.63 -12.78
N LEU A 373 -25.06 -8.13 -11.65
CA LEU A 373 -24.16 -7.37 -10.78
C LEU A 373 -22.84 -7.04 -11.50
N ILE A 374 -22.21 -8.03 -12.16
CA ILE A 374 -20.97 -7.79 -12.91
C ILE A 374 -21.20 -6.77 -14.02
N ARG A 375 -22.26 -6.93 -14.82
CA ARG A 375 -22.58 -5.99 -15.89
C ARG A 375 -22.79 -4.59 -15.34
N ARG A 376 -23.48 -4.43 -14.21
CA ARG A 376 -23.71 -3.12 -13.60
C ARG A 376 -22.42 -2.45 -13.11
N GLN A 377 -21.52 -3.20 -12.48
CA GLN A 377 -20.24 -2.66 -11.99
C GLN A 377 -19.27 -2.31 -13.13
N VAL A 378 -19.30 -3.08 -14.22
CA VAL A 378 -18.46 -2.88 -15.41
C VAL A 378 -19.15 -1.98 -16.45
N GLN A 379 -20.36 -1.46 -16.18
CA GLN A 379 -21.06 -0.56 -17.10
C GLN A 379 -20.87 0.93 -16.83
N LEU A 380 -20.53 1.29 -15.57
CA LEU A 380 -20.55 2.66 -15.02
C LEU A 380 -21.62 3.58 -15.62
#